data_AF-K6ZWH1-F1
#
_entry.id   AF-K6ZWH1-F1
#
_cell.length_a   1.000
_cell.length_b   1.000
_cell.length_c   1.000
_cell.angle_alpha   90.00
_cell.angle_beta   90.00
_cell.angle_gamma   90.00
#
_symmetry.space_group_name_H-M   'P 1'
#
loop_
_entity.id
_entity.type
_entity.pdbx_description
1 polymer ?
#
loop_
_entity_poly.entity_id
_entity_poly.type
_entity_poly.pdbx_seq_one_letter_code
_entity_poly.pdbx_strand_id
1 'polypeptide(L)'
;MKFTRLASAVLLCTASLPILAASYTVTELATDTLGQNQYAVSIDNTGLMLTAIENIYNAPVDLSTIDFENAFIIAGLTDIEAARNGQFNLADYTFLIARAIAGSSNFSFFTQQLGRMQAYKTDGSEANFDYINAFDTETEALGGFSRAMETTPRDSTAGTHIVGNTVGPFRTIDYVNLNGENVKYIVSDFDQRAFVQVGENVTPLLPIDTTLGGTSQVNRINVNYVAAGSGSIEATSALTTGLANCADDEIRGDQPIEACLRSIITVTSNGALTRRSDLWLQRAHLWSMDVEGTVTDTRTFGTLVTDEEPALQGSSQALDVNIDGIGVGVASVKVADGSLQSTAATMFLPSGEVVQIIDDEGLLPNSAISINDIGYVVGLRRQRINNIPRNKMFIYNRNDGSVTFPDDFFDNSSTVPRSINNNNLVVGSADVEATRVTNRKTAAFIYDIEADTFTNLNTLVKCDSPFNFIEAIDINDSNEIIVSALTKKAARNARGELIKDDAGEDVLVDTIVTLKLNPTGQPPTICSNDDLGIPDRQGASTGILMFTLLTFAAFFRRRVKQ
;
A
#
# COMPACT_ATOMS: atom_id res chain seq x y z
N MET A 1 -11.31 -51.70 30.67
CA MET A 1 -10.85 -51.82 29.28
C MET A 1 -9.50 -51.13 29.16
N LYS A 2 -8.47 -51.87 28.76
CA LYS A 2 -7.13 -51.34 28.48
C LYS A 2 -7.13 -50.76 27.07
N PHE A 3 -6.66 -49.52 26.90
CA PHE A 3 -6.21 -49.01 25.62
C PHE A 3 -4.87 -48.32 25.80
N THR A 4 -3.80 -49.10 25.64
CA THR A 4 -2.48 -48.64 25.24
C THR A 4 -2.46 -48.50 23.72
N ARG A 5 -2.23 -47.29 23.20
CA ARG A 5 -1.66 -47.10 21.86
C ARG A 5 -0.68 -45.92 21.90
N LEU A 6 0.51 -46.21 21.37
CA LEU A 6 1.70 -45.38 21.29
C LEU A 6 1.40 -43.99 20.73
N ALA A 7 1.85 -42.96 21.45
CA ALA A 7 2.17 -41.67 20.85
C ALA A 7 3.55 -41.78 20.20
N SER A 8 3.59 -41.92 18.88
CA SER A 8 4.83 -41.74 18.11
C SER A 8 5.10 -40.24 18.02
N ALA A 9 5.97 -39.74 18.88
CA ALA A 9 6.58 -38.42 18.74
C ALA A 9 7.50 -38.45 17.51
N VAL A 10 7.03 -37.92 16.38
CA VAL A 10 7.90 -37.51 15.29
C VAL A 10 8.43 -36.14 15.66
N LEU A 11 9.54 -36.12 16.42
CA LEU A 11 10.44 -34.98 16.43
C LEU A 11 11.06 -34.89 15.04
N LEU A 12 10.45 -34.09 14.16
CA LEU A 12 11.16 -33.51 13.03
C LEU A 12 12.19 -32.55 13.61
N CYS A 13 13.38 -33.08 13.92
CA CYS A 13 14.58 -32.27 13.98
C CYS A 13 14.83 -31.76 12.55
N THR A 14 14.20 -30.63 12.21
CA THR A 14 14.75 -29.74 11.19
C THR A 14 16.08 -29.29 11.73
N ALA A 15 17.16 -29.92 11.28
CA ALA A 15 18.47 -29.31 11.39
C ALA A 15 18.35 -27.96 10.68
N SER A 16 18.33 -26.88 11.45
CA SER A 16 18.50 -25.52 10.97
C SER A 16 19.87 -25.48 10.31
N LEU A 17 19.91 -25.75 9.01
CA LEU A 17 21.01 -25.27 8.19
C LEU A 17 21.03 -23.77 8.41
N PRO A 18 22.16 -23.15 8.77
CA PRO A 18 22.24 -21.71 8.70
C PRO A 18 21.86 -21.35 7.26
N ILE A 19 20.80 -20.56 7.08
CA ILE A 19 20.45 -20.00 5.79
C ILE A 19 21.59 -19.03 5.45
N LEU A 20 22.68 -19.59 4.94
CA LEU A 20 23.71 -18.86 4.22
C LEU A 20 22.96 -18.11 3.12
N ALA A 21 23.02 -16.78 3.15
CA ALA A 21 22.51 -15.82 2.16
C ALA A 21 22.10 -16.53 0.87
N ALA A 22 20.86 -17.01 0.82
CA ALA A 22 20.40 -17.79 -0.32
C ALA A 22 20.23 -16.81 -1.48
N SER A 23 20.72 -17.19 -2.65
CA SER A 23 20.39 -16.48 -3.87
C SER A 23 18.93 -16.73 -4.24
N TYR A 24 18.40 -15.85 -5.07
CA TYR A 24 17.04 -15.90 -5.56
C TYR A 24 17.03 -16.05 -7.08
N THR A 25 16.10 -16.85 -7.60
CA THR A 25 15.66 -16.74 -8.99
C THR A 25 14.52 -15.74 -9.09
N VAL A 26 14.48 -15.03 -10.22
CA VAL A 26 13.50 -13.98 -10.49
C VAL A 26 12.49 -14.50 -11.49
N THR A 27 11.20 -14.34 -11.17
CA THR A 27 10.09 -14.58 -12.09
C THR A 27 9.28 -13.29 -12.21
N GLU A 28 9.23 -12.71 -13.40
CA GLU A 28 8.35 -11.57 -13.69
C GLU A 28 6.91 -12.07 -13.80
N LEU A 29 5.96 -11.38 -13.15
CA LEU A 29 4.54 -11.71 -13.27
C LEU A 29 4.02 -11.17 -14.61
N ALA A 30 3.38 -12.04 -15.41
CA ALA A 30 2.92 -11.68 -16.74
C ALA A 30 1.67 -10.78 -16.69
N THR A 31 1.86 -9.47 -16.90
CA THR A 31 0.79 -8.45 -16.93
C THR A 31 1.00 -7.36 -17.96
N ASP A 32 1.96 -7.56 -18.86
CA ASP A 32 2.42 -6.61 -19.87
C ASP A 32 1.34 -6.15 -20.86
N THR A 33 0.18 -6.82 -20.85
CA THR A 33 -1.02 -6.49 -21.62
C THR A 33 -2.10 -5.76 -20.83
N LEU A 34 -1.95 -5.59 -19.52
CA LEU A 34 -2.98 -5.04 -18.64
C LEU A 34 -2.80 -3.56 -18.35
N GLY A 35 -1.56 -3.09 -18.21
CA GLY A 35 -1.26 -1.69 -17.95
C GLY A 35 0.24 -1.45 -18.01
N GLN A 36 0.66 -0.19 -17.96
CA GLN A 36 2.08 0.16 -18.03
C GLN A 36 2.78 -0.23 -16.73
N ASN A 37 2.25 0.18 -15.58
CA ASN A 37 2.86 -0.05 -14.28
C ASN A 37 2.09 -1.10 -13.48
N GLN A 38 2.85 -2.03 -12.89
CA GLN A 38 2.35 -3.09 -12.03
C GLN A 38 3.07 -3.06 -10.69
N TYR A 39 2.31 -2.97 -9.61
CA TYR A 39 2.82 -2.89 -8.24
C TYR A 39 2.55 -4.16 -7.45
N ALA A 40 3.56 -4.64 -6.72
CA ALA A 40 3.44 -5.80 -5.84
C ALA A 40 2.59 -5.44 -4.61
N VAL A 41 1.76 -6.38 -4.13
CA VAL A 41 0.89 -6.14 -2.97
C VAL A 41 1.09 -7.17 -1.85
N SER A 42 0.96 -8.46 -2.12
CA SER A 42 1.16 -9.51 -1.11
C SER A 42 1.48 -10.86 -1.76
N ILE A 43 2.02 -11.78 -0.97
CA ILE A 43 2.18 -13.19 -1.31
C ILE A 43 1.81 -14.06 -0.11
N ASP A 44 0.86 -14.97 -0.28
CA ASP A 44 0.46 -15.86 0.79
C ASP A 44 1.28 -17.17 0.83
N ASN A 45 1.05 -17.98 1.88
CA ASN A 45 1.72 -19.25 2.08
C ASN A 45 1.36 -20.34 1.04
N THR A 46 0.36 -20.11 0.17
CA THR A 46 0.07 -20.99 -0.98
C THR A 46 0.84 -20.58 -2.24
N GLY A 47 1.45 -19.39 -2.22
CA GLY A 47 2.09 -18.77 -3.37
C GLY A 47 1.15 -17.91 -4.21
N LEU A 48 -0.11 -17.70 -3.77
CA LEU A 48 -1.00 -16.73 -4.39
C LEU A 48 -0.43 -15.33 -4.15
N MET A 49 -0.30 -14.57 -5.23
CA MET A 49 0.20 -13.21 -5.23
C MET A 49 -0.89 -12.24 -5.62
N LEU A 50 -0.92 -11.11 -4.94
CA LEU A 50 -1.77 -9.98 -5.30
C LEU A 50 -0.93 -8.85 -5.89
N THR A 51 -1.53 -8.14 -6.83
CA THR A 51 -0.88 -7.02 -7.52
C THR A 51 -1.91 -5.96 -7.91
N ALA A 52 -1.45 -4.74 -8.07
CA ALA A 52 -2.28 -3.62 -8.52
C ALA A 52 -1.70 -3.03 -9.81
N ILE A 53 -2.55 -2.92 -10.83
CA ILE A 53 -2.20 -2.34 -12.13
C ILE A 53 -2.68 -0.89 -12.16
N GLU A 54 -1.78 0.03 -12.50
CA GLU A 54 -2.13 1.43 -12.68
C GLU A 54 -2.58 1.69 -14.13
N ASN A 55 -3.72 2.38 -14.29
CA ASN A 55 -4.29 2.81 -15.56
C ASN A 55 -4.31 1.69 -16.60
N ILE A 56 -5.26 0.77 -16.45
CA ILE A 56 -5.35 -0.38 -17.34
C ILE A 56 -5.49 0.05 -18.82
N TYR A 57 -4.87 -0.72 -19.71
CA TYR A 57 -5.14 -0.62 -21.14
C TYR A 57 -6.56 -1.08 -21.45
N ASN A 58 -7.13 -0.58 -22.55
CA ASN A 58 -8.48 -0.94 -23.00
C ASN A 58 -9.57 -0.72 -21.94
N ALA A 59 -9.39 0.29 -21.08
CA ALA A 59 -10.42 0.72 -20.14
C ALA A 59 -11.76 1.03 -20.85
N PRO A 60 -12.90 0.66 -20.24
CA PRO A 60 -14.21 0.86 -20.85
C PRO A 60 -14.59 2.34 -20.93
N VAL A 61 -15.34 2.71 -21.97
CA VAL A 61 -15.94 4.04 -22.11
C VAL A 61 -17.45 3.93 -21.94
N ASP A 62 -17.98 4.57 -20.91
CA ASP A 62 -19.42 4.58 -20.64
C ASP A 62 -20.10 5.76 -21.34
N LEU A 63 -20.63 5.48 -22.53
CA LEU A 63 -21.38 6.45 -23.34
C LEU A 63 -22.55 7.10 -22.60
N SER A 64 -23.15 6.42 -21.62
CA SER A 64 -24.30 6.95 -20.88
C SER A 64 -23.94 8.12 -19.96
N THR A 65 -22.64 8.30 -19.69
CA THR A 65 -22.11 9.37 -18.83
C THR A 65 -21.55 10.56 -19.62
N ILE A 66 -21.56 10.49 -20.96
CA ILE A 66 -21.00 11.53 -21.83
C ILE A 66 -22.12 12.44 -22.34
N ASP A 67 -22.01 13.73 -22.02
CA ASP A 67 -22.81 14.77 -22.65
C ASP A 67 -22.13 15.25 -23.94
N PHE A 68 -22.61 14.74 -25.08
CA PHE A 68 -22.08 15.08 -26.41
C PHE A 68 -22.46 16.49 -26.88
N GLU A 69 -23.35 17.20 -26.17
CA GLU A 69 -23.67 18.60 -26.47
C GLU A 69 -22.76 19.57 -25.68
N ASN A 70 -21.96 19.04 -24.75
CA ASN A 70 -21.05 19.84 -23.94
C ASN A 70 -19.90 20.42 -24.79
N ALA A 71 -19.70 21.73 -24.73
CA ALA A 71 -18.68 22.43 -25.52
C ALA A 71 -17.24 21.91 -25.29
N PHE A 72 -16.91 21.44 -24.09
CA PHE A 72 -15.60 20.85 -23.80
C PHE A 72 -15.43 19.48 -24.45
N ILE A 73 -16.49 18.66 -24.48
CA ILE A 73 -16.48 17.36 -25.16
C ILE A 73 -16.38 17.56 -26.67
N ILE A 74 -17.16 18.48 -27.23
CA ILE A 74 -17.14 18.84 -28.65
C ILE A 74 -15.73 19.31 -29.07
N ALA A 75 -15.07 20.13 -28.26
CA ALA A 75 -13.73 20.63 -28.57
C ALA A 75 -12.62 19.58 -28.42
N GLY A 76 -12.84 18.53 -27.62
CA GLY A 76 -11.85 17.49 -27.34
C GLY A 76 -11.93 16.28 -28.27
N LEU A 77 -13.07 16.06 -28.92
CA LEU A 77 -13.27 14.97 -29.89
C LEU A 77 -12.96 15.42 -31.31
N THR A 78 -12.38 14.50 -32.08
CA THR A 78 -12.04 14.66 -33.50
C THR A 78 -13.13 14.10 -34.41
N ASP A 79 -13.89 13.09 -33.98
CA ASP A 79 -15.06 12.55 -34.67
C ASP A 79 -16.22 12.28 -33.69
N ILE A 80 -17.06 13.30 -33.48
CA ILE A 80 -18.17 13.27 -32.50
C ILE A 80 -19.24 12.24 -32.90
N GLU A 81 -19.54 12.12 -34.19
CA GLU A 81 -20.59 11.20 -34.67
C GLU A 81 -20.16 9.74 -34.50
N ALA A 82 -18.90 9.43 -34.79
CA ALA A 82 -18.36 8.10 -34.52
C ALA A 82 -18.34 7.81 -33.00
N ALA A 83 -17.86 8.77 -32.19
CA ALA A 83 -17.80 8.63 -30.74
C ALA A 83 -19.19 8.41 -30.11
N ARG A 84 -20.23 9.11 -30.59
CA ARG A 84 -21.63 8.94 -30.15
C ARG A 84 -22.15 7.52 -30.39
N ASN A 85 -21.63 6.83 -31.41
CA ASN A 85 -21.95 5.45 -31.76
C ASN A 85 -20.99 4.42 -31.13
N GLY A 86 -20.14 4.83 -30.17
CA GLY A 86 -19.18 3.95 -29.51
C GLY A 86 -17.96 3.59 -30.36
N GLN A 87 -17.74 4.29 -31.47
CA GLN A 87 -16.60 4.09 -32.35
C GLN A 87 -15.58 5.19 -32.12
N PHE A 88 -14.50 4.85 -31.44
CA PHE A 88 -13.44 5.81 -31.13
C PHE A 88 -12.25 5.58 -32.06
N ASN A 89 -11.70 6.64 -32.63
CA ASN A 89 -10.31 6.59 -33.07
C ASN A 89 -9.37 6.69 -31.83
N LEU A 90 -8.06 6.56 -32.02
CA LEU A 90 -7.13 6.56 -30.90
C LEU A 90 -7.10 7.89 -30.14
N ALA A 91 -7.22 9.04 -30.84
CA ALA A 91 -7.18 10.35 -30.20
C ALA A 91 -8.40 10.56 -29.31
N ASP A 92 -9.60 10.25 -29.81
CA ASP A 92 -10.87 10.39 -29.09
C ASP A 92 -10.92 9.45 -27.88
N TYR A 93 -10.48 8.20 -28.06
CA TYR A 93 -10.40 7.24 -26.97
C TYR A 93 -9.44 7.73 -25.88
N THR A 94 -8.24 8.19 -26.25
CA THR A 94 -7.24 8.70 -25.30
C THR A 94 -7.76 9.91 -24.54
N PHE A 95 -8.47 10.82 -25.22
CA PHE A 95 -9.11 11.98 -24.59
C PHE A 95 -10.17 11.56 -23.55
N LEU A 96 -11.07 10.64 -23.91
CA LEU A 96 -12.14 10.18 -23.02
C LEU A 96 -11.60 9.44 -21.79
N ILE A 97 -10.60 8.56 -21.96
CA ILE A 97 -9.96 7.86 -20.84
C ILE A 97 -9.22 8.85 -19.92
N ALA A 98 -8.44 9.78 -20.48
CA ALA A 98 -7.75 10.80 -19.68
C ALA A 98 -8.74 11.66 -18.89
N ARG A 99 -9.89 12.01 -19.51
CA ARG A 99 -10.97 12.74 -18.84
C ARG A 99 -11.57 11.94 -17.69
N ALA A 100 -11.84 10.65 -17.86
CA ALA A 100 -12.44 9.81 -16.82
C ALA A 100 -11.48 9.59 -15.63
N ILE A 101 -10.19 9.36 -15.88
CA ILE A 101 -9.16 9.29 -14.83
C ILE A 101 -9.06 10.61 -14.06
N ALA A 102 -9.06 11.75 -14.76
CA ALA A 102 -9.05 13.07 -14.15
C ALA A 102 -10.33 13.37 -13.37
N GLY A 103 -11.49 12.92 -13.88
CA GLY A 103 -12.78 13.03 -13.20
C GLY A 103 -12.77 12.31 -11.84
N SER A 104 -12.21 11.11 -11.82
CA SER A 104 -12.08 10.29 -10.60
C SER A 104 -11.14 10.94 -9.59
N SER A 105 -9.98 11.42 -10.05
CA SER A 105 -8.97 12.08 -9.20
C SER A 105 -9.48 13.39 -8.58
N ASN A 106 -10.43 14.07 -9.23
CA ASN A 106 -11.00 15.34 -8.78
C ASN A 106 -12.38 15.20 -8.13
N PHE A 107 -12.83 13.98 -7.82
CA PHE A 107 -14.15 13.72 -7.22
C PHE A 107 -15.32 14.31 -8.04
N SER A 108 -15.21 14.28 -9.37
CA SER A 108 -16.23 14.85 -10.27
C SER A 108 -17.57 14.13 -10.12
N PHE A 109 -18.64 14.93 -10.07
CA PHE A 109 -20.02 14.45 -10.11
C PHE A 109 -20.55 14.24 -11.53
N PHE A 110 -19.83 14.66 -12.56
CA PHE A 110 -20.37 14.77 -13.92
C PHE A 110 -19.48 14.09 -14.97
N THR A 111 -18.59 13.22 -14.54
CA THR A 111 -17.62 12.55 -15.42
C THR A 111 -17.58 11.09 -15.05
N GLN A 112 -17.50 10.22 -16.06
CA GLN A 112 -17.23 8.80 -15.86
C GLN A 112 -16.11 8.62 -14.83
N GLN A 113 -16.33 7.70 -13.90
CA GLN A 113 -15.31 7.31 -12.95
C GLN A 113 -14.56 6.10 -13.54
N LEU A 114 -13.24 6.10 -13.40
CA LEU A 114 -12.33 5.01 -13.74
C LEU A 114 -11.31 4.91 -12.61
N GLY A 115 -11.27 3.75 -11.96
CA GLY A 115 -10.34 3.47 -10.89
C GLY A 115 -8.92 3.44 -11.44
N ARG A 116 -8.06 4.31 -10.90
CA ARG A 116 -6.66 4.40 -11.30
C ARG A 116 -5.91 3.08 -11.03
N MET A 117 -6.21 2.43 -9.90
CA MET A 117 -5.63 1.14 -9.53
C MET A 117 -6.67 0.03 -9.69
N GLN A 118 -6.30 -1.03 -10.38
CA GLN A 118 -7.10 -2.24 -10.56
C GLN A 118 -6.38 -3.44 -9.94
N ALA A 119 -7.11 -4.22 -9.15
CA ALA A 119 -6.59 -5.31 -8.35
C ALA A 119 -6.63 -6.64 -9.11
N TYR A 120 -5.55 -7.42 -9.05
CA TYR A 120 -5.49 -8.75 -9.65
C TYR A 120 -4.82 -9.76 -8.73
N LYS A 121 -5.16 -11.04 -8.93
CA LYS A 121 -4.56 -12.20 -8.26
C LYS A 121 -3.91 -13.12 -9.29
N THR A 122 -2.82 -13.78 -8.89
CA THR A 122 -2.11 -14.74 -9.73
C THR A 122 -1.29 -15.74 -8.92
N ASP A 123 -1.05 -16.93 -9.46
CA ASP A 123 -0.08 -17.89 -8.91
C ASP A 123 1.33 -17.74 -9.55
N GLY A 124 1.51 -16.74 -10.42
CA GLY A 124 2.72 -16.50 -11.20
C GLY A 124 2.75 -17.19 -12.56
N SER A 125 1.71 -17.95 -12.91
CA SER A 125 1.53 -18.45 -14.27
C SER A 125 0.79 -17.43 -15.16
N GLU A 126 1.13 -17.38 -16.44
CA GLU A 126 0.46 -16.50 -17.41
C GLU A 126 -1.03 -16.85 -17.60
N ALA A 127 -1.43 -18.08 -17.26
CA ALA A 127 -2.79 -18.56 -17.44
C ALA A 127 -3.74 -18.17 -16.28
N ASN A 128 -3.19 -17.85 -15.10
CA ASN A 128 -3.97 -17.56 -13.90
C ASN A 128 -3.69 -16.13 -13.46
N PHE A 129 -4.34 -15.19 -14.12
CA PHE A 129 -4.27 -13.76 -13.80
C PHE A 129 -5.66 -13.16 -13.81
N ASP A 130 -6.30 -13.14 -12.64
CA ASP A 130 -7.73 -12.85 -12.52
C ASP A 130 -7.97 -11.49 -11.89
N TYR A 131 -8.98 -10.78 -12.39
CA TYR A 131 -9.44 -9.53 -11.80
C TYR A 131 -10.11 -9.75 -10.45
N ILE A 132 -9.76 -8.92 -9.46
CA ILE A 132 -10.44 -8.85 -8.16
C ILE A 132 -11.47 -7.73 -8.27
N ASN A 133 -12.71 -8.10 -8.52
CA ASN A 133 -13.79 -7.17 -8.84
C ASN A 133 -14.33 -6.40 -7.63
N ALA A 134 -14.21 -6.93 -6.41
CA ALA A 134 -14.85 -6.32 -5.23
C ALA A 134 -16.34 -5.99 -5.52
N PHE A 135 -16.78 -4.74 -5.35
CA PHE A 135 -18.16 -4.34 -5.65
C PHE A 135 -18.37 -3.79 -7.08
N ASP A 136 -17.40 -3.99 -8.00
CA ASP A 136 -17.54 -3.51 -9.38
C ASP A 136 -18.70 -4.21 -10.09
N THR A 137 -19.39 -3.46 -10.94
CA THR A 137 -20.59 -3.89 -11.65
C THR A 137 -20.25 -4.25 -13.08
N GLU A 138 -20.69 -5.42 -13.52
CA GLU A 138 -20.64 -5.84 -14.91
C GLU A 138 -21.89 -5.38 -15.66
N THR A 139 -21.71 -4.89 -16.89
CA THR A 139 -22.83 -4.51 -17.75
C THR A 139 -22.59 -4.92 -19.20
N GLU A 140 -23.67 -5.33 -19.89
CA GLU A 140 -23.61 -5.70 -21.31
C GLU A 140 -23.17 -4.51 -22.18
N ALA A 141 -23.56 -3.29 -21.81
CA ALA A 141 -23.20 -2.06 -22.52
C ALA A 141 -21.69 -1.80 -22.56
N LEU A 142 -20.95 -2.24 -21.53
CA LEU A 142 -19.49 -2.09 -21.45
C LEU A 142 -18.75 -3.36 -21.88
N GLY A 143 -19.46 -4.46 -22.15
CA GLY A 143 -18.84 -5.76 -22.45
C GLY A 143 -18.03 -6.34 -21.30
N GLY A 144 -18.36 -6.00 -20.06
CA GLY A 144 -17.65 -6.43 -18.86
C GLY A 144 -17.82 -5.49 -17.66
N PHE A 145 -16.89 -5.58 -16.71
CA PHE A 145 -16.82 -4.71 -15.53
C PHE A 145 -16.64 -3.23 -15.88
N SER A 146 -17.23 -2.34 -15.08
CA SER A 146 -17.16 -0.90 -15.30
C SER A 146 -15.76 -0.32 -15.09
N ARG A 147 -14.93 -0.98 -14.27
CA ARG A 147 -13.60 -0.51 -13.85
C ARG A 147 -13.64 0.86 -13.18
N ALA A 148 -14.81 1.27 -12.70
CA ALA A 148 -15.03 2.60 -12.14
C ALA A 148 -14.42 2.77 -10.75
N MET A 149 -14.27 1.65 -10.03
CA MET A 149 -13.81 1.63 -8.65
C MET A 149 -12.29 1.53 -8.58
N GLU A 150 -11.68 2.38 -7.75
CA GLU A 150 -10.29 2.20 -7.33
C GLU A 150 -10.25 1.11 -6.26
N THR A 151 -9.65 -0.03 -6.61
CA THR A 151 -9.55 -1.20 -5.73
C THR A 151 -8.08 -1.48 -5.43
N THR A 152 -7.77 -1.52 -4.15
CA THR A 152 -6.42 -1.84 -3.64
C THR A 152 -6.51 -3.14 -2.86
N PRO A 153 -5.96 -4.26 -3.39
CA PRO A 153 -5.84 -5.47 -2.60
C PRO A 153 -4.85 -5.19 -1.47
N ARG A 154 -4.92 -5.96 -0.38
CA ARG A 154 -4.07 -5.75 0.79
C ARG A 154 -3.34 -7.00 1.22
N ASP A 155 -4.06 -8.12 1.26
CA ASP A 155 -3.51 -9.39 1.69
C ASP A 155 -4.41 -10.55 1.27
N SER A 156 -3.88 -11.77 1.34
CA SER A 156 -4.64 -12.99 1.11
C SER A 156 -4.21 -14.11 2.03
N THR A 157 -5.12 -15.06 2.27
CA THR A 157 -4.77 -16.30 2.96
C THR A 157 -5.44 -17.51 2.31
N ALA A 158 -4.85 -18.68 2.52
CA ALA A 158 -5.32 -19.96 2.02
C ALA A 158 -5.59 -20.00 0.49
N GLY A 159 -4.97 -19.11 -0.30
CA GLY A 159 -5.14 -19.01 -1.74
C GLY A 159 -6.55 -18.61 -2.20
N THR A 160 -7.44 -18.24 -1.29
CA THR A 160 -8.89 -18.11 -1.57
C THR A 160 -9.52 -16.87 -0.96
N HIS A 161 -9.08 -16.44 0.23
CA HIS A 161 -9.62 -15.28 0.93
C HIS A 161 -8.74 -14.07 0.66
N ILE A 162 -9.27 -13.13 -0.13
CA ILE A 162 -8.57 -11.91 -0.49
C ILE A 162 -9.21 -10.75 0.26
N VAL A 163 -8.43 -9.98 1.01
CA VAL A 163 -8.90 -8.74 1.64
C VAL A 163 -8.36 -7.52 0.92
N GLY A 164 -9.18 -6.48 0.81
CA GLY A 164 -8.81 -5.27 0.12
C GLY A 164 -9.66 -4.07 0.52
N ASN A 165 -9.31 -2.90 -0.01
CA ASN A 165 -10.06 -1.67 0.15
C ASN A 165 -10.53 -1.17 -1.21
N THR A 166 -11.75 -0.68 -1.27
CA THR A 166 -12.33 -0.09 -2.48
C THR A 166 -13.25 1.08 -2.15
N VAL A 167 -13.69 1.80 -3.18
CA VAL A 167 -14.71 2.85 -3.06
C VAL A 167 -16.11 2.28 -3.30
N GLY A 168 -17.19 3.02 -3.10
CA GLY A 168 -18.51 2.49 -3.44
C GLY A 168 -18.77 2.48 -4.95
N PRO A 169 -19.60 1.53 -5.45
CA PRO A 169 -19.96 1.50 -6.86
C PRO A 169 -20.66 2.80 -7.28
N PHE A 170 -20.38 3.25 -8.49
CA PHE A 170 -20.94 4.50 -9.01
C PHE A 170 -22.26 4.27 -9.74
N ARG A 171 -23.21 5.17 -9.52
CA ARG A 171 -24.51 5.19 -10.20
C ARG A 171 -24.88 6.58 -10.65
N THR A 172 -25.73 6.65 -11.67
CA THR A 172 -26.24 7.91 -12.20
C THR A 172 -27.54 8.32 -11.52
N ILE A 173 -27.76 9.63 -11.39
CA ILE A 173 -29.01 10.25 -10.93
C ILE A 173 -29.37 11.34 -11.92
N ASP A 174 -30.56 11.25 -12.52
CA ASP A 174 -31.11 12.31 -13.34
C ASP A 174 -31.84 13.33 -12.45
N TYR A 175 -31.54 14.61 -12.64
CA TYR A 175 -32.08 15.71 -11.85
C TYR A 175 -32.51 16.86 -12.75
N VAL A 176 -33.64 17.48 -12.46
CA VAL A 176 -34.09 18.70 -13.14
C VAL A 176 -33.81 19.88 -12.22
N ASN A 177 -32.92 20.77 -12.66
CA ASN A 177 -32.54 21.93 -11.88
C ASN A 177 -33.66 23.00 -11.86
N LEU A 178 -33.52 24.04 -11.03
CA LEU A 178 -34.50 25.12 -10.90
C LEU A 178 -34.71 25.90 -12.21
N ASN A 179 -33.78 25.82 -13.15
CA ASN A 179 -33.90 26.40 -14.50
C ASN A 179 -34.63 25.48 -15.49
N GLY A 180 -35.02 24.26 -15.08
CA GLY A 180 -35.68 23.27 -15.93
C GLY A 180 -34.72 22.46 -16.81
N GLU A 181 -33.41 22.51 -16.55
CA GLU A 181 -32.39 21.77 -17.30
C GLU A 181 -32.17 20.39 -16.68
N ASN A 182 -32.02 19.37 -17.54
CA ASN A 182 -31.66 18.02 -17.10
C ASN A 182 -30.17 17.94 -16.81
N VAL A 183 -29.81 17.54 -15.59
CA VAL A 183 -28.44 17.34 -15.12
C VAL A 183 -28.30 15.89 -14.66
N LYS A 184 -27.26 15.20 -15.14
CA LYS A 184 -26.94 13.83 -14.74
C LYS A 184 -25.79 13.85 -13.73
N TYR A 185 -26.06 13.47 -12.50
CA TYR A 185 -25.07 13.30 -11.44
C TYR A 185 -24.55 11.86 -11.41
N ILE A 186 -23.30 11.68 -11.03
CA ILE A 186 -22.64 10.41 -10.77
C ILE A 186 -22.23 10.41 -9.30
N VAL A 187 -22.82 9.51 -8.54
CA VAL A 187 -22.64 9.42 -7.08
C VAL A 187 -22.28 7.99 -6.68
N SER A 188 -21.78 7.84 -5.46
CA SER A 188 -21.48 6.55 -4.85
C SER A 188 -22.08 6.55 -3.44
N ASP A 189 -22.53 5.38 -2.99
CA ASP A 189 -23.27 5.25 -1.72
C ASP A 189 -22.35 5.28 -0.48
N PHE A 190 -21.04 5.08 -0.65
CA PHE A 190 -20.03 5.23 0.40
C PHE A 190 -18.66 5.60 -0.19
N ASP A 191 -17.81 6.28 0.59
CA ASP A 191 -16.48 6.70 0.12
C ASP A 191 -15.47 5.54 0.10
N GLN A 192 -15.35 4.81 1.21
CA GLN A 192 -14.33 3.79 1.38
C GLN A 192 -14.84 2.59 2.20
N ARG A 193 -14.60 1.39 1.67
CA ARG A 193 -15.01 0.13 2.27
C ARG A 193 -13.92 -0.92 2.16
N ALA A 194 -13.63 -1.55 3.28
CA ALA A 194 -12.88 -2.79 3.30
C ALA A 194 -13.77 -3.97 2.89
N PHE A 195 -13.22 -4.94 2.18
CA PHE A 195 -13.94 -6.14 1.75
C PHE A 195 -13.08 -7.38 1.95
N VAL A 196 -13.76 -8.52 2.03
CA VAL A 196 -13.18 -9.84 1.75
C VAL A 196 -13.86 -10.41 0.50
N GLN A 197 -13.09 -11.02 -0.37
CA GLN A 197 -13.57 -11.74 -1.54
C GLN A 197 -13.14 -13.20 -1.46
N VAL A 198 -14.11 -14.11 -1.53
CA VAL A 198 -13.92 -15.56 -1.53
C VAL A 198 -14.60 -16.13 -2.77
N GLY A 199 -13.80 -16.47 -3.78
CA GLY A 199 -14.32 -16.76 -5.12
C GLY A 199 -15.03 -15.53 -5.72
N GLU A 200 -16.30 -15.70 -6.06
CA GLU A 200 -17.16 -14.61 -6.58
C GLU A 200 -17.91 -13.86 -5.47
N ASN A 201 -17.92 -14.38 -4.24
CA ASN A 201 -18.62 -13.76 -3.12
C ASN A 201 -17.78 -12.63 -2.55
N VAL A 202 -18.37 -11.43 -2.45
CA VAL A 202 -17.72 -10.25 -1.86
C VAL A 202 -18.51 -9.80 -0.65
N THR A 203 -17.89 -9.86 0.52
CA THR A 203 -18.49 -9.43 1.79
C THR A 203 -17.88 -8.10 2.23
N PRO A 204 -18.69 -7.06 2.50
CA PRO A 204 -18.19 -5.82 3.07
C PRO A 204 -17.78 -6.01 4.54
N LEU A 205 -16.59 -5.54 4.89
CA LEU A 205 -16.14 -5.43 6.27
C LEU A 205 -16.66 -4.11 6.84
N LEU A 206 -17.84 -4.16 7.45
CA LEU A 206 -18.50 -2.96 7.97
C LEU A 206 -17.79 -2.44 9.24
N PRO A 207 -17.67 -1.11 9.41
CA PRO A 207 -17.35 -0.49 10.67
C PRO A 207 -18.58 -0.50 11.60
N ILE A 208 -18.39 -0.12 12.87
CA ILE A 208 -19.48 -0.05 13.85
C ILE A 208 -20.49 1.05 13.51
N ASP A 209 -20.02 2.25 13.16
CA ASP A 209 -20.87 3.36 12.71
C ASP A 209 -20.87 3.45 11.19
N THR A 210 -22.04 3.32 10.59
CA THR A 210 -22.27 3.36 9.13
C THR A 210 -23.01 4.61 8.68
N THR A 211 -23.04 5.67 9.50
CA THR A 211 -23.63 6.96 9.14
C THR A 211 -22.96 7.49 7.88
N LEU A 212 -23.75 7.80 6.85
CA LEU A 212 -23.25 8.14 5.50
C LEU A 212 -22.30 7.07 4.93
N GLY A 213 -22.64 5.79 5.16
CA GLY A 213 -21.84 4.64 4.78
C GLY A 213 -20.75 4.25 5.78
N GLY A 214 -20.27 5.19 6.61
CA GLY A 214 -19.09 5.01 7.43
C GLY A 214 -17.83 4.77 6.59
N THR A 215 -16.70 4.52 7.26
CA THR A 215 -15.43 4.21 6.61
C THR A 215 -14.79 3.02 7.29
N SER A 216 -14.20 2.13 6.48
CA SER A 216 -13.47 0.95 6.94
C SER A 216 -12.28 0.71 6.04
N GLN A 217 -11.19 0.23 6.63
CA GLN A 217 -9.97 -0.12 5.94
C GLN A 217 -9.40 -1.42 6.52
N VAL A 218 -8.98 -2.35 5.67
CA VAL A 218 -8.26 -3.56 6.04
C VAL A 218 -6.80 -3.46 5.59
N ASN A 219 -5.91 -4.14 6.30
CA ASN A 219 -4.47 -4.13 6.05
C ASN A 219 -3.90 -5.54 5.84
N ARG A 220 -4.35 -6.52 6.64
CA ARG A 220 -3.81 -7.90 6.69
C ARG A 220 -4.88 -8.91 7.09
N ILE A 221 -4.68 -10.18 6.75
CA ILE A 221 -5.53 -11.31 7.17
C ILE A 221 -4.67 -12.51 7.57
N ASN A 222 -4.97 -13.14 8.71
CA ASN A 222 -4.27 -14.34 9.14
C ASN A 222 -4.97 -15.63 8.65
N VAL A 223 -4.31 -16.77 8.84
CA VAL A 223 -4.81 -18.12 8.46
C VAL A 223 -6.10 -18.55 9.18
N ASN A 224 -6.47 -17.86 10.27
CA ASN A 224 -7.71 -18.09 11.00
C ASN A 224 -8.86 -17.17 10.53
N TYR A 225 -8.69 -16.51 9.38
CA TYR A 225 -9.65 -15.56 8.79
C TYR A 225 -9.99 -14.38 9.71
N VAL A 226 -9.01 -13.93 10.49
CA VAL A 226 -9.09 -12.67 11.24
C VAL A 226 -8.37 -11.60 10.42
N ALA A 227 -9.12 -10.59 10.01
CA ALA A 227 -8.61 -9.46 9.23
C ALA A 227 -8.37 -8.23 10.12
N ALA A 228 -7.20 -7.62 10.03
CA ALA A 228 -6.80 -6.45 10.78
C ALA A 228 -6.99 -5.15 10.00
N GLY A 229 -7.50 -4.12 10.68
CA GLY A 229 -7.68 -2.82 10.07
C GLY A 229 -8.23 -1.74 11.02
N SER A 230 -9.08 -0.89 10.48
CA SER A 230 -9.75 0.19 11.21
C SER A 230 -11.13 0.49 10.65
N GLY A 231 -12.02 1.02 11.48
CA GLY A 231 -13.34 1.47 11.08
C GLY A 231 -13.87 2.64 11.92
N SER A 232 -14.88 3.32 11.37
CA SER A 232 -15.66 4.34 12.09
C SER A 232 -16.44 3.74 13.25
N ILE A 233 -16.43 4.43 14.39
CA ILE A 233 -17.20 4.03 15.58
C ILE A 233 -18.29 5.03 15.96
N GLU A 234 -18.20 6.26 15.45
CA GLU A 234 -19.11 7.34 15.78
C GLU A 234 -19.00 8.47 14.75
N ALA A 235 -20.13 9.08 14.39
CA ALA A 235 -20.20 10.30 13.60
C ALA A 235 -19.80 11.55 14.42
N THR A 236 -19.02 12.46 13.84
CA THR A 236 -18.67 13.72 14.52
C THR A 236 -19.77 14.79 14.39
N SER A 237 -19.64 15.88 15.16
CA SER A 237 -20.52 17.05 15.02
C SER A 237 -20.47 17.68 13.63
N ALA A 238 -19.31 17.60 12.95
CA ALA A 238 -19.15 18.07 11.57
C ALA A 238 -20.01 17.25 10.60
N LEU A 239 -20.00 15.92 10.72
CA LEU A 239 -20.83 15.05 9.90
C LEU A 239 -22.33 15.26 10.17
N THR A 240 -22.75 15.27 11.44
CA THR A 240 -24.16 15.46 11.80
C THR A 240 -24.70 16.82 11.33
N THR A 241 -23.90 17.88 11.42
CA THR A 241 -24.25 19.21 10.86
C THR A 241 -24.37 19.16 9.34
N GLY A 242 -23.43 18.49 8.65
CA GLY A 242 -23.48 18.33 7.20
C GLY A 242 -24.74 17.60 6.72
N LEU A 243 -25.15 16.55 7.44
CA LEU A 243 -26.38 15.81 7.15
C LEU A 243 -27.63 16.68 7.33
N ALA A 244 -27.70 17.47 8.40
CA ALA A 244 -28.80 18.40 8.63
C ALA A 244 -28.90 19.46 7.52
N ASN A 245 -27.75 20.01 7.09
CA ASN A 245 -27.70 20.97 5.99
C ASN A 245 -28.17 20.38 4.65
N CYS A 246 -27.87 19.10 4.37
CA CYS A 246 -28.37 18.45 3.15
C CYS A 246 -29.85 18.07 3.22
N ALA A 247 -30.42 17.92 4.43
CA ALA A 247 -31.85 17.65 4.62
C ALA A 247 -32.71 18.92 4.51
N ASP A 248 -32.11 20.10 4.64
CA ASP A 248 -32.77 21.40 4.49
C ASP A 248 -32.67 21.86 3.02
N ASP A 249 -33.81 21.96 2.34
CA ASP A 249 -33.87 22.35 0.92
C ASP A 249 -33.32 23.76 0.65
N GLU A 250 -33.47 24.69 1.59
CA GLU A 250 -32.96 26.06 1.45
C GLU A 250 -31.43 26.08 1.53
N ILE A 251 -30.84 25.23 2.38
CA ILE A 251 -29.39 25.12 2.55
C ILE A 251 -28.76 24.25 1.46
N ARG A 252 -29.37 23.09 1.15
CA ARG A 252 -28.91 22.15 0.12
C ARG A 252 -28.81 22.83 -1.24
N GLY A 253 -29.77 23.70 -1.56
CA GLY A 253 -29.86 24.37 -2.85
C GLY A 253 -30.25 23.44 -3.99
N ASP A 254 -29.90 23.84 -5.22
CA ASP A 254 -30.37 23.22 -6.47
C ASP A 254 -29.54 22.00 -6.91
N GLN A 255 -29.60 20.94 -6.12
CA GLN A 255 -28.92 19.67 -6.38
C GLN A 255 -29.66 18.51 -5.70
N PRO A 256 -29.57 17.26 -6.17
CA PRO A 256 -30.19 16.12 -5.49
C PRO A 256 -29.55 15.86 -4.12
N ILE A 257 -30.31 15.24 -3.20
CA ILE A 257 -29.84 14.97 -1.83
C ILE A 257 -28.57 14.11 -1.83
N GLU A 258 -28.45 13.14 -2.72
CA GLU A 258 -27.29 12.25 -2.82
C GLU A 258 -26.01 12.98 -3.24
N ALA A 259 -26.13 13.98 -4.13
CA ALA A 259 -25.00 14.82 -4.50
C ALA A 259 -24.54 15.67 -3.31
N CYS A 260 -25.49 16.25 -2.57
CA CYS A 260 -25.19 16.99 -1.34
C CYS A 260 -24.49 16.09 -0.31
N LEU A 261 -25.04 14.89 -0.05
CA LEU A 261 -24.49 13.93 0.90
C LEU A 261 -23.05 13.52 0.52
N ARG A 262 -22.80 13.24 -0.77
CA ARG A 262 -21.45 12.94 -1.25
C ARG A 262 -20.50 14.14 -1.10
N SER A 263 -20.98 15.37 -1.22
CA SER A 263 -20.14 16.57 -1.05
C SER A 263 -19.58 16.71 0.36
N ILE A 264 -20.29 16.20 1.39
CA ILE A 264 -19.84 16.21 2.80
C ILE A 264 -18.47 15.55 2.96
N ILE A 265 -18.21 14.48 2.22
CA ILE A 265 -16.97 13.66 2.29
C ILE A 265 -15.75 14.43 1.80
N THR A 266 -15.94 15.53 1.06
CA THR A 266 -14.86 16.30 0.46
C THR A 266 -14.73 17.69 1.07
N VAL A 267 -13.54 18.26 0.97
CA VAL A 267 -13.24 19.64 1.38
C VAL A 267 -12.23 20.25 0.41
N THR A 268 -12.38 21.52 0.12
CA THR A 268 -11.36 22.27 -0.62
C THR A 268 -10.29 22.75 0.35
N SER A 269 -9.06 22.25 0.18
CA SER A 269 -7.89 22.67 0.94
C SER A 269 -6.78 23.08 -0.03
N ASN A 270 -6.21 24.28 0.16
CA ASN A 270 -5.17 24.84 -0.73
C ASN A 270 -5.53 24.82 -2.22
N GLY A 271 -6.81 24.98 -2.56
CA GLY A 271 -7.30 24.98 -3.95
C GLY A 271 -7.50 23.60 -4.58
N ALA A 272 -7.30 22.51 -3.82
CA ALA A 272 -7.58 21.15 -4.26
C ALA A 272 -8.72 20.53 -3.44
N LEU A 273 -9.58 19.75 -4.09
CA LEU A 273 -10.56 18.91 -3.41
C LEU A 273 -9.85 17.70 -2.81
N THR A 274 -10.06 17.46 -1.51
CA THR A 274 -9.52 16.32 -0.77
C THR A 274 -10.61 15.68 0.08
N ARG A 275 -10.43 14.42 0.48
CA ARG A 275 -11.29 13.77 1.47
C ARG A 275 -11.15 14.43 2.84
N ARG A 276 -12.26 14.54 3.55
CA ARG A 276 -12.30 14.93 4.96
C ARG A 276 -11.93 13.74 5.84
N SER A 277 -11.07 13.99 6.83
CA SER A 277 -10.66 12.99 7.82
C SER A 277 -11.33 13.19 9.19
N ASP A 278 -12.14 14.23 9.35
CA ASP A 278 -12.75 14.68 10.62
C ASP A 278 -14.24 14.32 10.76
N LEU A 279 -14.78 13.50 9.85
CA LEU A 279 -16.21 13.15 9.81
C LEU A 279 -16.61 12.01 10.74
N TRP A 280 -15.67 11.10 11.05
CA TRP A 280 -15.91 9.95 11.92
C TRP A 280 -14.74 9.74 12.86
N LEU A 281 -15.04 9.27 14.08
CA LEU A 281 -14.03 8.74 14.98
C LEU A 281 -13.57 7.37 14.49
N GLN A 282 -12.25 7.20 14.29
CA GLN A 282 -11.65 5.97 13.76
C GLN A 282 -11.02 5.14 14.89
N ARG A 283 -11.20 3.81 14.84
CA ARG A 283 -10.60 2.86 15.78
C ARG A 283 -10.09 1.62 15.06
N ALA A 284 -9.12 0.94 15.66
CA ALA A 284 -8.64 -0.34 15.19
C ALA A 284 -9.75 -1.39 15.27
N HIS A 285 -9.85 -2.24 14.25
CA HIS A 285 -10.81 -3.34 14.17
C HIS A 285 -10.08 -4.64 13.82
N LEU A 286 -10.57 -5.73 14.40
CA LEU A 286 -10.31 -7.09 13.92
C LEU A 286 -11.65 -7.72 13.53
N TRP A 287 -11.82 -8.08 12.25
CA TRP A 287 -12.99 -8.79 11.74
C TRP A 287 -12.68 -10.29 11.70
N SER A 288 -13.42 -11.09 12.46
CA SER A 288 -13.33 -12.55 12.37
C SER A 288 -14.35 -13.06 11.36
N MET A 289 -13.95 -13.98 10.50
CA MET A 289 -14.80 -14.52 9.44
C MET A 289 -14.89 -16.05 9.49
N ASP A 290 -15.93 -16.59 8.88
CA ASP A 290 -16.00 -18.03 8.58
C ASP A 290 -15.27 -18.37 7.28
N VAL A 291 -15.28 -19.66 6.91
CA VAL A 291 -14.59 -20.16 5.72
C VAL A 291 -15.21 -19.65 4.42
N GLU A 292 -16.47 -19.20 4.45
CA GLU A 292 -17.15 -18.56 3.32
C GLU A 292 -16.88 -17.06 3.21
N GLY A 293 -16.15 -16.45 4.17
CA GLY A 293 -15.88 -15.02 4.20
C GLY A 293 -17.03 -14.18 4.77
N THR A 294 -17.93 -14.79 5.54
CA THR A 294 -18.97 -14.08 6.29
C THR A 294 -18.38 -13.58 7.61
N VAL A 295 -18.60 -12.31 7.94
CA VAL A 295 -18.15 -11.74 9.22
C VAL A 295 -18.97 -12.32 10.37
N THR A 296 -18.28 -12.94 11.33
CA THR A 296 -18.87 -13.56 12.53
C THR A 296 -18.67 -12.73 13.80
N ASP A 297 -17.60 -11.95 13.87
CA ASP A 297 -17.32 -11.02 14.97
C ASP A 297 -16.57 -9.78 14.45
N THR A 298 -16.79 -8.63 15.09
CA THR A 298 -16.02 -7.40 14.87
C THR A 298 -15.57 -6.87 16.22
N ARG A 299 -14.27 -6.99 16.49
CA ARG A 299 -13.67 -6.47 17.73
C ARG A 299 -13.07 -5.11 17.48
N THR A 300 -13.52 -4.13 18.26
CA THR A 300 -13.06 -2.74 18.21
C THR A 300 -12.16 -2.43 19.39
N PHE A 301 -11.07 -1.72 19.14
CA PHE A 301 -10.09 -1.34 20.15
C PHE A 301 -10.07 0.16 20.37
N GLY A 302 -9.86 0.58 21.61
CA GLY A 302 -9.65 2.00 21.96
C GLY A 302 -8.32 2.56 21.46
N THR A 303 -7.88 3.64 22.08
CA THR A 303 -6.52 4.19 21.89
C THR A 303 -5.72 4.04 23.20
N LEU A 304 -4.49 4.56 23.24
CA LEU A 304 -3.71 4.63 24.49
C LEU A 304 -4.13 5.82 25.37
N VAL A 305 -5.07 6.65 24.90
CA VAL A 305 -5.59 7.81 25.63
C VAL A 305 -6.86 7.44 26.38
N THR A 306 -6.87 7.70 27.69
CA THR A 306 -7.95 7.32 28.61
C THR A 306 -8.92 8.46 28.94
N ASP A 307 -8.96 9.53 28.13
CA ASP A 307 -9.92 10.63 28.30
C ASP A 307 -11.37 10.14 28.23
N GLU A 308 -12.27 10.75 29.00
CA GLU A 308 -13.69 10.38 28.98
C GLU A 308 -14.39 10.74 27.66
N GLU A 309 -13.94 11.82 27.00
CA GLU A 309 -14.49 12.30 25.73
C GLU A 309 -13.84 11.58 24.54
N PRO A 310 -14.56 10.72 23.77
CA PRO A 310 -13.97 9.89 22.71
C PRO A 310 -13.26 10.67 21.60
N ALA A 311 -13.74 11.90 21.32
CA ALA A 311 -13.16 12.78 20.31
C ALA A 311 -11.77 13.32 20.71
N LEU A 312 -11.43 13.33 22.00
CA LEU A 312 -10.11 13.76 22.50
C LEU A 312 -9.10 12.61 22.54
N GLN A 313 -9.56 11.37 22.40
CA GLN A 313 -8.70 10.18 22.48
C GLN A 313 -7.87 9.91 21.21
N GLY A 314 -8.13 10.63 20.12
CA GLY A 314 -7.48 10.41 18.82
C GLY A 314 -8.02 9.18 18.08
N SER A 315 -7.13 8.44 17.41
CA SER A 315 -7.46 7.25 16.61
C SER A 315 -6.53 6.06 16.89
N SER A 316 -6.95 4.88 16.46
CA SER A 316 -6.12 3.67 16.41
C SER A 316 -6.36 2.90 15.12
N GLN A 317 -5.38 2.09 14.71
CA GLN A 317 -5.44 1.24 13.52
C GLN A 317 -4.58 0.00 13.71
N ALA A 318 -5.15 -1.18 13.44
CA ALA A 318 -4.40 -2.43 13.35
C ALA A 318 -3.85 -2.58 11.92
N LEU A 319 -2.54 -2.78 11.81
CA LEU A 319 -1.82 -2.94 10.54
C LEU A 319 -1.53 -4.40 10.22
N ASP A 320 -1.44 -5.26 11.24
CA ASP A 320 -1.21 -6.69 11.09
C ASP A 320 -1.81 -7.50 12.26
N VAL A 321 -1.97 -8.81 12.10
CA VAL A 321 -2.47 -9.74 13.12
C VAL A 321 -1.87 -11.14 12.95
N ASN A 322 -1.35 -11.70 14.04
CA ASN A 322 -0.79 -13.05 14.04
C ASN A 322 -1.85 -14.16 14.27
N ILE A 323 -1.44 -15.42 14.25
CA ILE A 323 -2.33 -16.57 14.44
C ILE A 323 -3.05 -16.60 15.80
N ASP A 324 -2.46 -16.00 16.84
CA ASP A 324 -3.05 -15.89 18.19
C ASP A 324 -4.13 -14.79 18.29
N GLY A 325 -4.38 -14.05 17.21
CA GLY A 325 -5.31 -12.92 17.18
C GLY A 325 -4.76 -11.67 17.87
N ILE A 326 -3.44 -11.57 18.05
CA ILE A 326 -2.78 -10.37 18.54
C ILE A 326 -2.56 -9.44 17.35
N GLY A 327 -3.27 -8.31 17.35
CA GLY A 327 -3.05 -7.25 16.37
C GLY A 327 -1.85 -6.38 16.75
N VAL A 328 -1.18 -5.81 15.76
CA VAL A 328 -0.20 -4.74 15.94
C VAL A 328 -0.49 -3.57 15.01
N GLY A 329 -0.07 -2.37 15.39
CA GLY A 329 -0.28 -1.20 14.55
C GLY A 329 0.08 0.11 15.25
N VAL A 330 -0.83 1.06 15.16
CA VAL A 330 -0.67 2.41 15.71
C VAL A 330 -1.87 2.81 16.56
N ALA A 331 -1.60 3.56 17.62
CA ALA A 331 -2.64 4.28 18.36
C ALA A 331 -2.15 5.67 18.75
N SER A 332 -3.10 6.57 18.97
CA SER A 332 -2.84 7.87 19.57
C SER A 332 -2.49 7.71 21.05
N VAL A 333 -1.53 8.51 21.51
CA VAL A 333 -1.06 8.60 22.91
C VAL A 333 -0.89 10.06 23.30
N LYS A 334 -1.03 10.38 24.59
CA LYS A 334 -0.65 11.69 25.13
C LYS A 334 0.78 11.62 25.66
N VAL A 335 1.64 12.54 25.23
CA VAL A 335 2.99 12.68 25.78
C VAL A 335 2.99 13.59 27.01
N ALA A 336 4.12 13.70 27.72
CA ALA A 336 4.20 14.37 29.03
C ALA A 336 3.72 15.84 29.05
N ASP A 337 3.77 16.56 27.93
CA ASP A 337 3.26 17.93 27.83
C ASP A 337 1.74 18.03 27.58
N GLY A 338 1.06 16.88 27.50
CA GLY A 338 -0.37 16.75 27.25
C GLY A 338 -0.75 16.80 25.77
N SER A 339 0.20 16.99 24.86
CA SER A 339 -0.06 16.96 23.42
C SER A 339 -0.37 15.55 22.93
N LEU A 340 -1.24 15.47 21.91
CA LEU A 340 -1.63 14.22 21.29
C LEU A 340 -0.61 13.83 20.22
N GLN A 341 0.09 12.73 20.41
CA GLN A 341 0.87 12.09 19.38
C GLN A 341 0.02 11.02 18.70
N SER A 342 -0.32 11.22 17.44
CA SER A 342 -1.26 10.33 16.72
C SER A 342 -0.70 8.93 16.40
N THR A 343 0.57 8.67 16.68
CA THR A 343 1.26 7.44 16.27
C THR A 343 2.24 6.96 17.35
N ALA A 344 1.82 5.92 18.07
CA ALA A 344 2.66 5.07 18.90
C ALA A 344 2.48 3.61 18.49
N ALA A 345 3.58 2.86 18.42
CA ALA A 345 3.60 1.43 18.16
C ALA A 345 2.79 0.71 19.25
N THR A 346 1.78 -0.03 18.83
CA THR A 346 0.74 -0.55 19.73
C THR A 346 0.42 -2.01 19.41
N MET A 347 0.15 -2.80 20.45
CA MET A 347 -0.47 -4.13 20.40
C MET A 347 -1.94 -4.05 20.78
N PHE A 348 -2.77 -4.84 20.09
CA PHE A 348 -4.20 -5.02 20.31
C PHE A 348 -4.43 -6.47 20.73
N LEU A 349 -4.64 -6.71 22.02
CA LEU A 349 -4.70 -8.07 22.56
C LEU A 349 -6.11 -8.67 22.42
N PRO A 350 -6.27 -9.99 22.29
CA PRO A 350 -7.58 -10.62 22.23
C PRO A 350 -8.53 -10.26 23.40
N SER A 351 -7.98 -9.89 24.56
CA SER A 351 -8.73 -9.38 25.73
C SER A 351 -9.45 -8.05 25.50
N GLY A 352 -9.14 -7.31 24.43
CA GLY A 352 -9.56 -5.93 24.20
C GLY A 352 -8.58 -4.88 24.73
N GLU A 353 -7.50 -5.30 25.40
CA GLU A 353 -6.47 -4.41 25.92
C GLU A 353 -5.60 -3.81 24.80
N VAL A 354 -5.26 -2.53 24.95
CA VAL A 354 -4.42 -1.76 24.03
C VAL A 354 -3.12 -1.43 24.76
N VAL A 355 -1.99 -1.93 24.25
CA VAL A 355 -0.70 -1.87 24.94
C VAL A 355 0.32 -1.15 24.07
N GLN A 356 1.01 -0.16 24.63
CA GLN A 356 2.12 0.50 23.96
C GLN A 356 3.35 -0.41 23.95
N ILE A 357 4.02 -0.55 22.79
CA ILE A 357 5.20 -1.42 22.65
C ILE A 357 6.46 -0.72 23.17
N ILE A 358 6.56 0.60 22.95
CA ILE A 358 7.73 1.41 23.30
C ILE A 358 7.26 2.61 24.11
N ASP A 359 7.47 2.56 25.43
CA ASP A 359 6.99 3.59 26.37
C ASP A 359 7.89 4.84 26.44
N ASP A 360 9.11 4.78 25.89
CA ASP A 360 10.00 5.93 25.84
C ASP A 360 9.50 6.98 24.84
N GLU A 361 8.97 8.09 25.37
CA GLU A 361 8.49 9.22 24.58
C GLU A 361 9.57 9.82 23.67
N GLY A 362 10.85 9.69 24.03
CA GLY A 362 11.98 10.12 23.19
C GLY A 362 12.14 9.31 21.90
N LEU A 363 11.45 8.17 21.79
CA LEU A 363 11.41 7.31 20.62
C LEU A 363 10.14 7.49 19.77
N LEU A 364 9.25 8.42 20.14
CA LEU A 364 8.11 8.83 19.32
C LEU A 364 8.52 9.84 18.23
N PRO A 365 7.80 9.89 17.09
CA PRO A 365 6.72 8.98 16.71
C PRO A 365 7.23 7.63 16.19
N ASN A 366 6.48 6.57 16.47
CA ASN A 366 6.78 5.21 16.02
C ASN A 366 5.52 4.41 15.68
N SER A 367 5.70 3.28 15.01
CA SER A 367 4.62 2.44 14.49
C SER A 367 5.06 0.97 14.42
N ALA A 368 4.21 0.05 14.87
CA ALA A 368 4.39 -1.38 14.61
C ALA A 368 3.74 -1.73 13.28
N ILE A 369 4.45 -2.44 12.40
CA ILE A 369 4.04 -2.64 11.00
C ILE A 369 3.58 -4.07 10.77
N SER A 370 4.32 -5.06 11.26
CA SER A 370 4.02 -6.47 11.04
C SER A 370 4.43 -7.34 12.24
N ILE A 371 3.75 -8.47 12.42
CA ILE A 371 3.96 -9.43 13.51
C ILE A 371 3.94 -10.86 12.95
N ASN A 372 4.91 -11.68 13.36
CA ASN A 372 4.89 -13.11 13.04
C ASN A 372 4.27 -13.97 14.16
N ASP A 373 4.05 -15.25 13.89
CA ASP A 373 3.31 -16.14 14.79
C ASP A 373 4.08 -16.51 16.07
N ILE A 374 5.39 -16.27 16.11
CA ILE A 374 6.22 -16.50 17.30
C ILE A 374 6.43 -15.24 18.17
N GLY A 375 5.84 -14.12 17.77
CA GLY A 375 5.75 -12.90 18.58
C GLY A 375 6.86 -11.88 18.36
N TYR A 376 7.58 -11.94 17.24
CA TYR A 376 8.41 -10.81 16.79
C TYR A 376 7.54 -9.78 16.08
N VAL A 377 7.64 -8.53 16.54
CA VAL A 377 7.00 -7.38 15.93
C VAL A 377 8.09 -6.54 15.28
N VAL A 378 7.91 -6.22 13.99
CA VAL A 378 8.77 -5.27 13.30
C VAL A 378 8.03 -3.96 13.11
N GLY A 379 8.74 -2.85 13.28
CA GLY A 379 8.18 -1.53 13.09
C GLY A 379 9.22 -0.48 12.75
N LEU A 380 8.81 0.78 12.75
CA LEU A 380 9.71 1.91 12.50
C LEU A 380 9.43 3.07 13.44
N ARG A 381 10.48 3.84 13.71
CA ARG A 381 10.38 5.16 14.33
C ARG A 381 10.89 6.24 13.39
N ARG A 382 10.37 7.46 13.53
CA ARG A 382 10.86 8.62 12.80
C ARG A 382 11.81 9.41 13.68
N GLN A 383 13.08 9.49 13.29
CA GLN A 383 14.11 10.24 14.00
C GLN A 383 14.67 11.35 13.10
N ARG A 384 15.11 12.47 13.69
CA ARG A 384 15.89 13.49 12.96
C ARG A 384 17.38 13.18 13.04
N ILE A 385 18.00 12.96 11.89
CA ILE A 385 19.46 12.82 11.75
C ILE A 385 19.95 13.97 10.88
N ASN A 386 20.83 14.82 11.41
CA ASN A 386 21.27 16.06 10.75
C ASN A 386 20.10 16.96 10.31
N ASN A 387 19.06 17.06 11.14
CA ASN A 387 17.81 17.80 10.90
C ASN A 387 16.95 17.27 9.74
N ILE A 388 17.26 16.09 9.19
CA ILE A 388 16.46 15.42 8.17
C ILE A 388 15.71 14.25 8.81
N PRO A 389 14.38 14.12 8.63
CA PRO A 389 13.65 12.98 9.13
C PRO A 389 14.07 11.69 8.41
N ARG A 390 14.31 10.64 9.18
CA ARG A 390 14.67 9.29 8.73
C ARG A 390 13.84 8.27 9.49
N ASN A 391 13.39 7.23 8.79
CA ASN A 391 12.76 6.09 9.44
C ASN A 391 13.85 5.12 9.87
N LYS A 392 13.73 4.58 11.08
CA LYS A 392 14.63 3.57 11.61
C LYS A 392 13.81 2.37 12.07
N MET A 393 14.17 1.20 11.57
CA MET A 393 13.53 -0.06 11.91
C MET A 393 13.80 -0.40 13.38
N PHE A 394 12.80 -0.98 14.04
CA PHE A 394 12.95 -1.65 15.32
C PHE A 394 12.37 -3.05 15.24
N ILE A 395 12.87 -3.94 16.10
CA ILE A 395 12.32 -5.27 16.35
C ILE A 395 11.96 -5.33 17.82
N TYR A 396 10.76 -5.81 18.11
CA TYR A 396 10.30 -6.07 19.46
C TYR A 396 10.03 -7.58 19.61
N ASN A 397 10.62 -8.19 20.62
CA ASN A 397 10.35 -9.58 20.98
C ASN A 397 9.35 -9.63 22.12
N ARG A 398 8.13 -10.10 21.86
CA ARG A 398 7.07 -10.18 22.88
C ARG A 398 7.41 -11.16 24.01
N ASN A 399 8.25 -12.15 23.77
CA ASN A 399 8.54 -13.19 24.76
C ASN A 399 9.37 -12.67 25.94
N ASP A 400 10.24 -11.68 25.72
CA ASP A 400 11.08 -11.07 26.76
C ASP A 400 10.92 -9.55 26.89
N GLY A 401 10.15 -8.92 26.01
CA GLY A 401 9.90 -7.48 26.00
C GLY A 401 11.07 -6.65 25.47
N SER A 402 12.07 -7.25 24.85
CA SER A 402 13.24 -6.54 24.31
C SER A 402 12.91 -5.76 23.03
N VAL A 403 13.51 -4.58 22.89
CA VAL A 403 13.47 -3.77 21.67
C VAL A 403 14.89 -3.59 21.15
N THR A 404 15.13 -3.93 19.89
CA THR A 404 16.42 -3.73 19.21
C THR A 404 16.25 -2.81 18.01
N PHE A 405 17.31 -2.08 17.67
CA PHE A 405 17.39 -1.21 16.49
C PHE A 405 18.55 -1.71 15.62
N PRO A 406 18.29 -2.54 14.61
CA PRO A 406 19.34 -3.07 13.75
C PRO A 406 20.07 -1.99 12.97
N ASP A 407 21.33 -2.28 12.64
CA ASP A 407 22.06 -1.51 11.64
C ASP A 407 21.46 -1.74 10.24
N ASP A 408 21.53 -0.71 9.40
CA ASP A 408 21.08 -0.74 8.02
C ASP A 408 22.27 -0.52 7.07
N PHE A 409 22.04 -0.18 5.80
CA PHE A 409 23.13 0.01 4.83
C PHE A 409 24.17 1.07 5.24
N PHE A 410 23.79 2.08 6.05
CA PHE A 410 24.69 3.11 6.59
C PHE A 410 23.94 4.02 7.58
N ASP A 411 24.61 4.55 8.61
CA ASP A 411 24.04 5.29 9.75
C ASP A 411 22.83 6.23 9.48
N ASN A 412 22.82 6.95 8.35
CA ASN A 412 21.75 7.90 8.00
C ASN A 412 20.75 7.40 6.94
N SER A 413 20.77 6.11 6.63
CA SER A 413 19.79 5.46 5.76
C SER A 413 18.41 5.51 6.43
N SER A 414 17.37 5.70 5.62
CA SER A 414 15.99 5.53 6.05
C SER A 414 15.55 4.11 5.72
N THR A 415 15.04 3.38 6.70
CA THR A 415 14.60 1.98 6.56
C THR A 415 13.10 1.87 6.85
N VAL A 416 12.38 1.22 5.94
CA VAL A 416 10.93 0.99 6.02
C VAL A 416 10.68 -0.52 5.90
N PRO A 417 10.46 -1.23 7.02
CA PRO A 417 10.02 -2.62 6.98
C PRO A 417 8.59 -2.72 6.44
N ARG A 418 8.28 -3.83 5.77
CA ARG A 418 6.96 -4.09 5.17
C ARG A 418 6.33 -5.38 5.66
N SER A 419 7.11 -6.45 5.84
CA SER A 419 6.61 -7.76 6.27
C SER A 419 7.69 -8.55 7.01
N ILE A 420 7.26 -9.49 7.85
CA ILE A 420 8.09 -10.49 8.55
C ILE A 420 7.42 -11.86 8.42
N ASN A 421 8.18 -12.90 8.11
CA ASN A 421 7.67 -14.29 8.10
C ASN A 421 8.02 -15.06 9.39
N ASN A 422 7.57 -16.32 9.47
CA ASN A 422 7.83 -17.20 10.62
C ASN A 422 9.26 -17.75 10.68
N ASN A 423 10.10 -17.47 9.68
CA ASN A 423 11.54 -17.75 9.70
C ASN A 423 12.36 -16.54 10.21
N ASN A 424 11.70 -15.53 10.79
CA ASN A 424 12.34 -14.31 11.31
C ASN A 424 13.08 -13.49 10.25
N LEU A 425 12.62 -13.56 9.00
CA LEU A 425 13.12 -12.74 7.91
C LEU A 425 12.19 -11.56 7.70
N VAL A 426 12.77 -10.36 7.80
CA VAL A 426 12.09 -9.08 7.55
C VAL A 426 12.43 -8.59 6.16
N VAL A 427 11.43 -8.12 5.42
CA VAL A 427 11.63 -7.48 4.10
C VAL A 427 11.11 -6.05 4.09
N GLY A 428 11.65 -5.22 3.20
CA GLY A 428 11.20 -3.85 3.02
C GLY A 428 12.04 -3.06 2.02
N SER A 429 12.14 -1.75 2.24
CA SER A 429 13.02 -0.85 1.49
C SER A 429 13.93 -0.02 2.39
N ALA A 430 15.14 0.30 1.89
CA ALA A 430 16.07 1.20 2.57
C ALA A 430 16.82 2.10 1.59
N ASP A 431 17.25 3.29 2.03
CA ASP A 431 18.07 4.19 1.21
C ASP A 431 19.41 3.53 0.86
N VAL A 432 19.80 3.57 -0.42
CA VAL A 432 21.10 3.06 -0.89
C VAL A 432 22.13 4.16 -1.21
N GLU A 433 21.72 5.43 -1.19
CA GLU A 433 22.59 6.56 -1.48
C GLU A 433 22.59 7.59 -0.33
N ALA A 434 23.78 7.93 0.17
CA ALA A 434 23.94 8.90 1.26
C ALA A 434 24.00 10.36 0.76
N THR A 435 22.96 10.82 0.06
CA THR A 435 22.86 12.20 -0.45
C THR A 435 22.11 13.12 0.54
N ARG A 436 22.25 14.45 0.41
CA ARG A 436 21.53 15.42 1.26
C ARG A 436 20.10 15.73 0.79
N VAL A 437 19.63 15.07 -0.27
CA VAL A 437 18.26 15.25 -0.75
C VAL A 437 17.27 14.48 0.13
N THR A 438 16.02 14.95 0.13
CA THR A 438 14.92 14.33 0.89
C THR A 438 14.47 13.00 0.30
N ASN A 439 14.47 12.88 -1.03
CA ASN A 439 14.11 11.67 -1.77
C ASN A 439 15.38 11.00 -2.28
N ARG A 440 15.67 9.82 -1.75
CA ARG A 440 16.82 9.00 -2.15
C ARG A 440 16.33 7.78 -2.90
N LYS A 441 17.21 7.19 -3.71
CA LYS A 441 16.94 5.88 -4.27
C LYS A 441 16.90 4.85 -3.14
N THR A 442 15.94 3.96 -3.23
CA THR A 442 15.78 2.83 -2.33
C THR A 442 16.19 1.54 -3.03
N ALA A 443 16.58 0.55 -2.24
CA ALA A 443 16.64 -0.83 -2.68
C ALA A 443 15.81 -1.71 -1.74
N ALA A 444 15.31 -2.81 -2.30
CA ALA A 444 14.71 -3.88 -1.54
C ALA A 444 15.75 -4.53 -0.61
N PHE A 445 15.39 -4.77 0.65
CA PHE A 445 16.25 -5.48 1.61
C PHE A 445 15.57 -6.73 2.15
N ILE A 446 16.42 -7.65 2.63
CA ILE A 446 16.05 -8.72 3.55
C ILE A 446 16.95 -8.61 4.79
N TYR A 447 16.36 -8.72 5.97
CA TYR A 447 17.05 -8.72 7.25
C TYR A 447 16.72 -10.00 8.02
N ASP A 448 17.76 -10.70 8.47
CA ASP A 448 17.65 -11.91 9.29
C ASP A 448 17.89 -11.51 10.76
N ILE A 449 16.87 -11.72 11.61
CA ILE A 449 16.93 -11.37 13.04
C ILE A 449 17.92 -12.25 13.80
N GLU A 450 18.04 -13.53 13.45
CA GLU A 450 18.91 -14.47 14.18
C GLU A 450 20.38 -14.26 13.81
N ALA A 451 20.64 -14.01 12.53
CA ALA A 451 21.99 -13.73 12.02
C ALA A 451 22.42 -12.27 12.19
N ASP A 452 21.50 -11.37 12.58
CA ASP A 452 21.70 -9.92 12.64
C ASP A 452 22.34 -9.36 11.36
N THR A 453 21.79 -9.74 10.21
CA THR A 453 22.38 -9.46 8.90
C THR A 453 21.40 -8.72 8.00
N PHE A 454 21.77 -7.51 7.58
CA PHE A 454 21.00 -6.65 6.68
C PHE A 454 21.53 -6.72 5.24
N THR A 455 20.74 -7.27 4.32
CA THR A 455 21.20 -7.61 2.96
C THR A 455 20.37 -6.90 1.89
N ASN A 456 21.04 -6.37 0.86
CA ASN A 456 20.39 -5.82 -0.33
C ASN A 456 19.96 -6.96 -1.26
N LEU A 457 18.66 -7.07 -1.57
CA LEU A 457 18.15 -8.16 -2.42
C LEU A 457 18.71 -8.13 -3.85
N ASN A 458 19.16 -6.97 -4.34
CA ASN A 458 19.81 -6.87 -5.65
C ASN A 458 21.16 -7.62 -5.69
N THR A 459 21.80 -7.87 -4.55
CA THR A 459 23.05 -8.65 -4.48
C THR A 459 22.81 -10.14 -4.35
N LEU A 460 21.55 -10.58 -4.27
CA LEU A 460 21.17 -11.98 -4.12
C LEU A 460 20.63 -12.60 -5.41
N VAL A 461 20.65 -11.89 -6.53
CA VAL A 461 20.24 -12.38 -7.85
C VAL A 461 21.41 -12.40 -8.83
N LYS A 462 21.17 -12.86 -10.06
CA LYS A 462 22.21 -12.86 -11.11
C LYS A 462 22.63 -11.43 -11.44
N CYS A 463 23.92 -11.24 -11.70
CA CYS A 463 24.52 -9.92 -11.93
C CYS A 463 24.01 -9.23 -13.21
N ASP A 464 23.54 -9.98 -14.20
CA ASP A 464 22.98 -9.48 -15.46
C ASP A 464 21.45 -9.26 -15.39
N SER A 465 20.88 -9.22 -14.18
CA SER A 465 19.46 -8.93 -13.98
C SER A 465 19.08 -7.57 -14.60
N PRO A 466 18.06 -7.50 -15.49
CA PRO A 466 17.59 -6.24 -16.06
C PRO A 466 16.67 -5.47 -15.09
N PHE A 467 16.54 -5.95 -13.85
CA PHE A 467 15.63 -5.42 -12.84
C PHE A 467 16.43 -4.77 -11.70
N ASN A 468 15.97 -3.59 -11.29
CA ASN A 468 16.40 -2.94 -10.07
C ASN A 468 15.29 -3.04 -9.01
N PHE A 469 15.49 -3.88 -7.98
CA PHE A 469 14.50 -4.08 -6.92
C PHE A 469 14.47 -2.86 -5.99
N ILE A 470 13.37 -2.12 -6.04
CA ILE A 470 13.21 -0.86 -5.29
C ILE A 470 12.58 -1.05 -3.92
N GLU A 471 11.74 -2.09 -3.78
CA GLU A 471 11.02 -2.40 -2.55
C GLU A 471 10.61 -3.89 -2.54
N ALA A 472 10.89 -4.59 -1.44
CA ALA A 472 10.25 -5.87 -1.15
C ALA A 472 9.00 -5.63 -0.31
N ILE A 473 7.86 -6.12 -0.79
CA ILE A 473 6.56 -5.79 -0.23
C ILE A 473 6.13 -6.83 0.80
N ASP A 474 6.34 -8.11 0.49
CA ASP A 474 5.84 -9.20 1.31
C ASP A 474 6.69 -10.47 1.14
N ILE A 475 6.65 -11.34 2.15
CA ILE A 475 7.42 -12.58 2.22
C ILE A 475 6.58 -13.68 2.88
N ASN A 476 6.54 -14.86 2.26
CA ASN A 476 5.84 -16.02 2.82
C ASN A 476 6.78 -16.94 3.64
N ASP A 477 6.23 -17.95 4.30
CA ASP A 477 6.99 -18.88 5.15
C ASP A 477 7.90 -19.84 4.35
N SER A 478 7.74 -19.89 3.02
CA SER A 478 8.68 -20.57 2.10
C SER A 478 9.85 -19.65 1.70
N ASN A 479 9.96 -18.47 2.30
CA ASN A 479 10.93 -17.41 1.99
C ASN A 479 10.84 -16.90 0.54
N GLU A 480 9.70 -17.07 -0.12
CA GLU A 480 9.42 -16.44 -1.41
C GLU A 480 9.03 -14.98 -1.15
N ILE A 481 9.57 -14.06 -1.95
CA ILE A 481 9.40 -12.62 -1.74
C ILE A 481 8.74 -12.04 -2.98
N ILE A 482 7.73 -11.18 -2.79
CA ILE A 482 7.19 -10.36 -3.87
C ILE A 482 7.78 -8.95 -3.79
N VAL A 483 8.32 -8.48 -4.92
CA VAL A 483 9.02 -7.19 -5.01
C VAL A 483 8.44 -6.33 -6.13
N SER A 484 8.49 -5.01 -5.94
CA SER A 484 8.35 -4.05 -7.02
C SER A 484 9.74 -3.70 -7.55
N ALA A 485 9.90 -3.68 -8.87
CA ALA A 485 11.19 -3.45 -9.52
C ALA A 485 11.07 -2.46 -10.69
N LEU A 486 12.11 -1.67 -10.90
CA LEU A 486 12.25 -0.82 -12.08
C LEU A 486 12.94 -1.59 -13.20
N THR A 487 12.40 -1.48 -14.41
CA THR A 487 13.02 -1.97 -15.65
C THR A 487 12.57 -1.11 -16.84
N LYS A 488 13.07 -1.40 -18.04
CA LYS A 488 12.66 -0.73 -19.28
C LYS A 488 11.80 -1.64 -20.13
N LYS A 489 10.63 -1.16 -20.54
CA LYS A 489 9.69 -1.86 -21.42
C LYS A 489 9.27 -0.96 -22.58
N ALA A 490 8.76 -1.55 -23.65
CA ALA A 490 8.18 -0.80 -24.76
C ALA A 490 6.94 -0.03 -24.29
N ALA A 491 6.83 1.23 -24.67
CA ALA A 491 5.70 2.09 -24.37
C ALA A 491 4.48 1.63 -25.17
N ARG A 492 3.31 1.70 -24.54
CA ARG A 492 2.03 1.41 -25.18
C ARG A 492 1.05 2.55 -25.01
N ASN A 493 0.15 2.71 -25.97
CA ASN A 493 -0.93 3.68 -25.90
C ASN A 493 -2.06 3.18 -24.96
N ALA A 494 -3.14 3.97 -24.80
CA ALA A 494 -4.26 3.61 -23.92
C ALA A 494 -5.01 2.31 -24.34
N ARG A 495 -4.76 1.79 -25.55
CA ARG A 495 -5.27 0.50 -26.04
C ARG A 495 -4.29 -0.67 -25.87
N GLY A 496 -3.12 -0.41 -25.31
CA GLY A 496 -2.05 -1.41 -25.18
C GLY A 496 -1.26 -1.64 -26.47
N GLU A 497 -1.45 -0.83 -27.51
CA GLU A 497 -0.70 -0.95 -28.76
C GLU A 497 0.68 -0.27 -28.63
N LEU A 498 1.71 -0.87 -29.23
CA LEU A 498 3.08 -0.37 -29.14
C LEU A 498 3.23 1.02 -29.78
N ILE A 499 3.93 1.91 -29.07
CA ILE A 499 4.31 3.22 -29.58
C ILE A 499 5.68 3.11 -30.24
N LYS A 500 5.74 3.54 -31.50
CA LYS A 500 6.95 3.54 -32.31
C LYS A 500 7.44 4.97 -32.55
N ASP A 501 8.75 5.13 -32.65
CA ASP A 501 9.37 6.39 -33.06
C ASP A 501 9.30 6.61 -34.58
N ASP A 502 9.85 7.73 -35.06
CA ASP A 502 9.88 8.08 -36.49
C ASP A 502 10.71 7.09 -37.33
N ALA A 503 11.56 6.26 -36.70
CA ALA A 503 12.34 5.21 -37.35
C ALA A 503 11.61 3.85 -37.37
N GLY A 504 10.48 3.73 -36.68
CA GLY A 504 9.69 2.50 -36.57
C GLY A 504 10.12 1.56 -35.44
N GLU A 505 11.04 2.01 -34.58
CA GLU A 505 11.55 1.29 -33.41
C GLU A 505 10.67 1.54 -32.19
N ASP A 506 10.62 0.56 -31.28
CA ASP A 506 9.81 0.66 -30.07
C ASP A 506 10.38 1.71 -29.10
N VAL A 507 9.54 2.63 -28.64
CA VAL A 507 9.93 3.63 -27.64
C VAL A 507 10.03 2.96 -26.27
N LEU A 508 11.20 2.96 -25.65
CA LEU A 508 11.39 2.39 -24.30
C LEU A 508 11.10 3.42 -23.20
N VAL A 509 10.39 2.98 -22.16
CA VAL A 509 10.07 3.78 -20.96
C VAL A 509 10.39 3.01 -19.68
N ASP A 510 10.78 3.75 -18.64
CA ASP A 510 10.95 3.19 -17.30
C ASP A 510 9.60 2.72 -16.77
N THR A 511 9.56 1.50 -16.28
CA THR A 511 8.34 0.78 -15.92
C THR A 511 8.53 0.08 -14.58
N ILE A 512 7.51 0.12 -13.73
CA ILE A 512 7.47 -0.68 -12.50
C ILE A 512 6.80 -2.00 -12.81
N VAL A 513 7.48 -3.10 -12.50
CA VAL A 513 6.99 -4.47 -12.65
C VAL A 513 6.98 -5.19 -11.31
N THR A 514 6.13 -6.20 -11.19
CA THR A 514 6.11 -7.09 -10.03
C THR A 514 6.87 -8.37 -10.33
N LEU A 515 7.74 -8.76 -9.40
CA LEU A 515 8.55 -9.96 -9.52
C LEU A 515 8.35 -10.85 -8.29
N LYS A 516 8.32 -12.16 -8.52
CA LYS A 516 8.48 -13.18 -7.48
C LYS A 516 9.95 -13.57 -7.39
N LEU A 517 10.51 -13.52 -6.20
CA LEU A 517 11.84 -14.03 -5.88
C LEU A 517 11.68 -15.40 -5.20
N ASN A 518 12.26 -16.44 -5.80
CA ASN A 518 12.23 -17.80 -5.24
C ASN A 518 13.62 -18.15 -4.68
N PRO A 519 13.73 -18.56 -3.40
CA PRO A 519 15.01 -18.91 -2.81
C PRO A 519 15.58 -20.18 -3.45
N THR A 520 16.87 -20.18 -3.77
CA THR A 520 17.54 -21.33 -4.43
C THR A 520 18.20 -22.29 -3.43
N GLY A 521 18.41 -21.86 -2.19
CA GLY A 521 19.23 -22.55 -1.20
C GLY A 521 20.73 -22.60 -1.55
N GLN A 522 21.18 -21.86 -2.56
CA GLN A 522 22.58 -21.77 -2.98
C GLN A 522 23.13 -20.35 -2.73
N PRO A 523 24.43 -20.18 -2.45
CA PRO A 523 25.01 -18.85 -2.25
C PRO A 523 24.90 -17.99 -3.53
N PRO A 524 24.85 -16.65 -3.42
CA PRO A 524 24.81 -15.74 -4.56
C PRO A 524 26.08 -15.80 -5.39
N THR A 525 25.90 -15.55 -6.68
CA THR A 525 27.01 -15.25 -7.57
C THR A 525 27.73 -14.00 -7.07
N ILE A 526 29.05 -14.04 -6.99
CA ILE A 526 29.86 -12.87 -6.63
C ILE A 526 29.87 -11.92 -7.82
N CYS A 527 29.13 -10.82 -7.71
CA CYS A 527 29.11 -9.73 -8.69
C CYS A 527 30.16 -8.68 -8.33
N SER A 528 30.74 -8.00 -9.32
CA SER A 528 31.53 -6.79 -9.04
C SER A 528 30.59 -5.59 -8.73
N ASN A 529 31.10 -4.53 -8.10
CA ASN A 529 30.31 -3.33 -7.82
C ASN A 529 29.76 -2.68 -9.10
N ASP A 530 30.54 -2.75 -10.19
CA ASP A 530 30.13 -2.29 -11.52
C ASP A 530 28.94 -3.10 -12.06
N ASP A 531 28.92 -4.42 -11.83
CA ASP A 531 27.83 -5.31 -12.26
C ASP A 531 26.53 -5.10 -11.47
N LEU A 532 26.63 -4.62 -10.21
CA LEU A 532 25.48 -4.38 -9.33
C LEU A 532 24.90 -2.96 -9.47
N GLY A 533 25.51 -2.10 -10.30
CA GLY A 533 25.13 -0.69 -10.41
C GLY A 533 25.29 0.10 -9.09
N ILE A 534 26.07 -0.43 -8.13
CA ILE A 534 26.36 0.21 -6.86
C ILE A 534 27.62 1.07 -7.07
N PRO A 535 27.53 2.42 -6.98
CA PRO A 535 28.70 3.26 -7.21
C PRO A 535 29.81 2.93 -6.21
N ASP A 536 31.01 2.66 -6.73
CA ASP A 536 32.22 2.42 -5.95
C ASP A 536 32.44 3.55 -4.95
N ARG A 537 32.42 3.23 -3.65
CA ARG A 537 32.93 4.16 -2.62
C ARG A 537 34.44 4.20 -2.74
N GLN A 538 34.97 5.16 -3.51
CA GLN A 538 36.38 5.52 -3.42
C GLN A 538 36.65 6.13 -2.04
N GLY A 539 37.00 5.27 -1.09
CA GLY A 539 37.63 5.69 0.15
C GLY A 539 38.95 6.37 -0.21
N ALA A 540 39.03 7.68 -0.05
CA ALA A 540 40.28 8.40 -0.12
C ALA A 540 41.21 7.86 0.98
N SER A 541 42.11 6.93 0.63
CA SER A 541 43.23 6.59 1.51
C SER A 541 44.09 7.84 1.62
N THR A 542 43.92 8.59 2.71
CA THR A 542 44.81 9.70 3.05
C THR A 542 46.14 9.09 3.48
N GLY A 543 46.98 8.81 2.48
CA GLY A 543 48.32 8.31 2.69
C GLY A 543 49.13 9.25 3.60
N ILE A 544 50.02 8.66 4.37
CA ILE A 544 50.96 9.25 5.35
C ILE A 544 51.73 10.49 4.83
N LEU A 545 51.72 10.75 3.52
CA LEU A 545 52.26 11.94 2.87
C LEU A 545 51.58 13.27 3.25
N MET A 546 50.33 13.29 3.74
CA MET A 546 49.70 14.54 4.20
C MET A 546 50.19 15.00 5.59
N PHE A 547 50.78 14.11 6.40
CA PHE A 547 51.36 14.49 7.70
C PHE A 547 52.77 15.10 7.58
N THR A 548 53.49 14.85 6.48
CA THR A 548 54.81 15.46 6.24
C THR A 548 54.72 16.89 5.69
N LEU A 549 53.63 17.24 4.99
CA LEU A 549 53.39 18.62 4.51
C LEU A 549 52.97 19.59 5.63
N LEU A 550 52.21 19.12 6.62
CA LEU A 550 51.78 19.95 7.75
C LEU A 550 52.91 20.27 8.75
N THR A 551 53.92 19.41 8.86
CA THR A 551 55.10 19.67 9.71
C THR A 551 56.08 20.67 9.08
N PHE A 552 56.22 20.67 7.75
CA PHE A 552 57.02 21.68 7.04
C PHE A 552 56.38 23.08 7.08
N ALA A 553 55.06 23.19 6.96
CA ALA A 553 54.35 24.47 7.05
C ALA A 553 54.44 25.10 8.47
N ALA A 554 54.48 24.28 9.53
CA ALA A 554 54.65 24.76 10.90
C ALA A 554 56.08 25.26 11.19
N PHE A 555 57.11 24.69 10.55
CA PHE A 555 58.50 25.10 10.74
C PHE A 555 58.83 26.43 10.03
N PHE A 556 58.22 26.69 8.87
CA PHE A 556 58.38 27.97 8.16
C PHE A 556 57.60 29.13 8.78
N ARG A 557 56.52 28.84 9.53
CA ARG A 557 55.74 29.89 10.22
C ARG A 557 56.44 30.46 11.48
N ARG A 558 57.47 29.77 12.01
CA ARG A 558 58.27 30.23 13.16
C ARG A 558 59.50 31.07 12.79
N ARG A 559 59.86 31.22 11.52
CA ARG A 559 61.04 32.01 11.09
C ARG A 559 60.75 33.39 10.48
N VAL A 560 59.50 33.88 10.53
CA VAL A 560 59.11 35.21 10.00
C VAL A 560 58.67 36.17 11.12
N LYS A 561 59.17 35.99 12.34
CA LYS A 561 59.15 37.04 13.37
C LYS A 561 60.52 37.13 14.03
N GLN A 562 61.44 37.82 13.36
CA GLN A 562 62.48 38.68 13.94
C GLN A 562 62.82 39.77 12.93
#